data_AF-A0A2N6F879-F1
#
_entry.id   AF-A0A2N6F879-F1
#
_cell.length_a   1.000
_cell.length_b   1.000
_cell.length_c   1.000
_cell.angle_alpha   90.00
_cell.angle_beta   90.00
_cell.angle_gamma   90.00
#
_symmetry.space_group_name_H-M   'P 1'
#
loop_
_entity.id
_entity.type
_entity.pdbx_description
1 polymer ?
#
loop_
_entity_poly.entity_id
_entity_poly.type
_entity_poly.pdbx_seq_one_letter_code
_entity_poly.pdbx_strand_id
1 'polypeptide(L)'
;GNKLVSIPNLEGLHRGIAMALVNKPERLVAEEIRFLRKSLGWSKSDFAKKFHVRPEQVSRWESEANPRPMQVQNELLLRTIVAKGQKIQDYEEHLEEVASKEPCGKSFLSMFFEREKWQSNLPLCQC
;
A
#
# COMPACT_ATOMS: atom_id res chain seq x y z
N GLY A 1 -43.07 3.64 1.10
CA GLY A 1 -42.77 3.24 -0.28
C GLY A 1 -41.27 3.23 -0.46
N ASN A 2 -40.69 2.12 -0.91
CA ASN A 2 -39.24 2.00 -1.10
C ASN A 2 -38.83 2.66 -2.42
N LYS A 3 -37.92 3.65 -2.37
CA LYS A 3 -37.27 4.20 -3.56
C LYS A 3 -36.06 3.33 -3.89
N LEU A 4 -36.07 2.69 -5.05
CA LEU A 4 -34.90 2.04 -5.62
C LEU A 4 -33.98 3.12 -6.19
N VAL A 5 -32.79 3.28 -5.62
CA VAL A 5 -31.72 4.14 -6.15
C VAL A 5 -30.73 3.24 -6.88
N SER A 6 -30.63 3.41 -8.21
CA SER A 6 -29.62 2.74 -9.02
C SER A 6 -28.44 3.70 -9.20
N ILE A 7 -27.25 3.32 -8.70
CA ILE A 7 -26.01 4.06 -8.92
C ILE A 7 -25.29 3.41 -10.10
N PRO A 8 -25.24 4.06 -11.28
CA PRO A 8 -24.51 3.51 -12.41
C PRO A 8 -23.01 3.50 -12.13
N ASN A 9 -22.31 2.45 -12.57
CA ASN A 9 -20.86 2.31 -12.47
C ASN A 9 -20.27 2.57 -11.06
N LEU A 10 -20.70 1.76 -10.08
CA LEU A 10 -20.25 1.85 -8.70
C LEU A 10 -18.71 1.75 -8.56
N GLU A 11 -18.06 0.89 -9.34
CA GLU A 11 -16.60 0.75 -9.34
C GLU A 11 -15.90 2.05 -9.78
N GLY A 12 -16.38 2.66 -10.87
CA GLY A 12 -15.87 3.94 -11.36
C GLY A 12 -16.05 5.06 -10.33
N LEU A 13 -17.16 5.08 -9.60
CA LEU A 13 -17.39 6.03 -8.51
C LEU A 13 -16.35 5.85 -7.38
N HIS A 14 -16.15 4.62 -6.90
CA HIS A 14 -15.15 4.35 -5.85
C HIS A 14 -13.74 4.74 -6.28
N ARG A 15 -13.36 4.46 -7.53
CA ARG A 15 -12.07 4.88 -8.10
C ARG A 15 -11.96 6.41 -8.17
N GLY A 16 -13.02 7.09 -8.59
CA GLY A 16 -13.07 8.55 -8.64
C GLY A 16 -12.85 9.20 -7.27
N ILE A 17 -13.53 8.68 -6.24
CA ILE A 17 -13.36 9.16 -4.86
C ILE A 17 -11.92 8.91 -4.38
N ALA A 18 -11.36 7.72 -4.61
CA ALA A 18 -9.99 7.39 -4.22
C ALA A 18 -8.99 8.38 -4.85
N MET A 19 -9.13 8.68 -6.14
CA MET A 19 -8.28 9.64 -6.83
C MET A 19 -8.46 11.08 -6.34
N ALA A 20 -9.68 11.48 -5.97
CA ALA A 20 -9.91 12.80 -5.37
C ALA A 20 -9.20 12.93 -4.02
N LEU A 21 -9.29 11.91 -3.15
CA LEU A 21 -8.61 11.88 -1.86
C LEU A 21 -7.09 11.87 -2.00
N VAL A 22 -6.55 11.14 -2.97
CA VAL A 22 -5.11 11.10 -3.26
C VAL A 22 -4.56 12.48 -3.66
N ASN A 23 -5.34 13.28 -4.39
CA ASN A 23 -4.92 14.60 -4.90
C ASN A 23 -5.29 15.77 -3.98
N LYS A 24 -6.08 15.52 -2.94
CA LYS A 24 -6.49 16.53 -1.96
C LYS A 24 -5.26 17.16 -1.27
N PRO A 25 -5.17 18.50 -1.16
CA PRO A 25 -4.00 19.17 -0.61
C PRO A 25 -3.88 19.03 0.92
N GLU A 26 -4.98 18.88 1.65
CA GLU A 26 -4.95 18.69 3.10
C GLU A 26 -4.53 17.26 3.48
N ARG A 27 -4.10 17.10 4.74
CA ARG A 27 -3.77 15.79 5.34
C ARG A 27 -5.01 14.89 5.39
N LEU A 28 -4.80 13.59 5.20
CA LEU A 28 -5.89 12.61 5.28
C LEU A 28 -6.42 12.48 6.70
N VAL A 29 -7.75 12.44 6.84
CA VAL A 29 -8.43 12.10 8.10
C VAL A 29 -8.66 10.58 8.21
N ALA A 30 -9.05 10.12 9.40
CA ALA A 30 -9.20 8.70 9.71
C ALA A 30 -10.12 7.93 8.76
N GLU A 31 -11.25 8.53 8.39
CA GLU A 31 -12.22 7.93 7.46
C GLU A 31 -11.67 7.83 6.04
N GLU A 32 -10.89 8.83 5.59
CA GLU A 32 -10.26 8.85 4.28
C GLU A 32 -9.16 7.79 4.19
N ILE A 33 -8.33 7.64 5.24
CA ILE A 33 -7.32 6.59 5.35
C ILE A 33 -7.99 5.20 5.25
N ARG A 34 -9.08 5.01 6.00
CA ARG A 34 -9.86 3.77 5.99
C ARG A 34 -10.46 3.49 4.61
N PHE A 35 -10.99 4.51 3.94
CA PHE A 35 -11.55 4.39 2.59
C PHE A 35 -10.46 3.96 1.60
N LEU A 36 -9.32 4.64 1.60
CA LEU A 36 -8.20 4.32 0.71
C LEU A 36 -7.70 2.88 0.94
N ARG A 37 -7.52 2.44 2.19
CA ARG A 37 -7.17 1.04 2.48
C ARG A 37 -8.20 0.07 1.90
N LYS A 38 -9.49 0.32 2.13
CA LYS A 38 -10.57 -0.55 1.62
C LYS A 38 -10.61 -0.59 0.09
N SER A 39 -10.31 0.53 -0.58
CA SER A 39 -10.22 0.57 -2.05
C SER A 39 -9.09 -0.30 -2.61
N LEU A 40 -8.04 -0.56 -1.81
CA LEU A 40 -6.96 -1.50 -2.14
C LEU A 40 -7.34 -2.96 -1.86
N GLY A 41 -8.46 -3.20 -1.17
CA GLY A 41 -8.89 -4.53 -0.73
C GLY A 41 -8.13 -5.06 0.49
N TRP A 42 -7.44 -4.19 1.24
CA TRP A 42 -6.58 -4.60 2.35
C TRP A 42 -7.34 -4.66 3.67
N SER A 43 -7.07 -5.72 4.45
CA SER A 43 -7.43 -5.77 5.87
C SER A 43 -6.55 -4.81 6.69
N LYS A 44 -6.90 -4.57 7.95
CA LYS A 44 -6.05 -3.75 8.85
C LYS A 44 -4.67 -4.40 9.08
N SER A 45 -4.62 -5.74 9.16
CA SER A 45 -3.37 -6.49 9.28
C SER A 45 -2.53 -6.36 8.03
N ASP A 46 -3.11 -6.45 6.83
CA ASP A 46 -2.36 -6.30 5.57
C ASP A 46 -1.78 -4.89 5.46
N PHE A 47 -2.56 -3.89 5.86
CA PHE A 47 -2.08 -2.50 5.87
C PHE A 47 -0.92 -2.31 6.85
N ALA A 48 -1.02 -2.87 8.05
CA ALA A 48 0.07 -2.84 9.03
C ALA A 48 1.34 -3.52 8.51
N LYS A 49 1.20 -4.72 7.93
CA LYS A 49 2.30 -5.48 7.33
C LYS A 49 2.97 -4.72 6.19
N LYS A 50 2.19 -4.27 5.20
CA LYS A 50 2.71 -3.56 4.01
C LYS A 50 3.38 -2.22 4.33
N PHE A 51 3.02 -1.60 5.45
CA PHE A 51 3.63 -0.36 5.93
C PHE A 51 4.72 -0.60 6.96
N HIS A 52 4.97 -1.86 7.36
CA HIS A 52 5.90 -2.23 8.43
C HIS A 52 5.65 -1.47 9.73
N VAL A 53 4.39 -1.38 10.13
CA VAL A 53 3.95 -0.72 11.37
C VAL A 53 3.18 -1.68 12.25
N ARG A 54 3.03 -1.34 13.52
CA ARG A 54 2.22 -2.15 14.44
C ARG A 54 0.71 -2.01 14.14
N PRO A 55 -0.11 -3.05 14.32
CA PRO A 55 -1.57 -2.98 14.11
C PRO A 55 -2.28 -1.90 14.93
N GLU A 56 -1.76 -1.57 16.12
CA GLU A 56 -2.27 -0.50 16.97
C GLU A 56 -2.08 0.87 16.32
N GLN A 57 -1.00 1.04 15.56
CA GLN A 57 -0.74 2.29 14.85
C GLN A 57 -1.78 2.50 13.73
N VAL A 58 -2.08 1.47 12.95
CA VAL A 58 -3.19 1.50 11.97
C VAL A 58 -4.52 1.80 12.65
N SER A 59 -4.78 1.16 13.79
CA SER A 59 -6.01 1.38 14.54
C SER A 59 -6.15 2.83 15.01
N ARG A 60 -5.04 3.48 15.41
CA ARG A 60 -5.03 4.90 15.77
C ARG A 60 -5.20 5.84 14.57
N TRP A 61 -4.63 5.49 13.42
CA TRP A 61 -4.82 6.26 12.18
C TRP A 61 -6.27 6.27 11.71
N GLU A 62 -6.98 5.15 11.88
CA GLU A 62 -8.37 4.99 11.42
C GLU A 62 -9.43 5.24 12.50
N SER A 63 -9.03 5.60 13.71
CA SER A 63 -9.95 5.86 14.83
C SER A 63 -10.65 7.20 14.65
N GLU A 64 -11.98 7.21 14.63
CA GLU A 64 -12.78 8.44 14.63
C GLU A 64 -12.89 9.07 16.02
N ALA A 65 -12.86 8.25 17.08
CA ALA A 65 -13.01 8.73 18.45
C ALA A 65 -11.75 9.42 19.00
N ASN A 66 -10.56 8.97 18.58
CA ASN A 66 -9.29 9.58 18.97
C ASN A 66 -8.26 9.41 17.85
N PRO A 67 -8.42 10.15 16.75
CA PRO A 67 -7.54 10.03 15.59
C PRO A 67 -6.13 10.48 15.94
N ARG A 68 -5.14 9.65 15.61
CA ARG A 68 -3.75 10.10 15.54
C ARG A 68 -3.40 10.31 14.07
N PRO A 69 -3.01 11.52 13.66
CA PRO A 69 -2.58 11.77 12.29
C PRO A 69 -1.49 10.78 11.87
N MET A 70 -1.61 10.27 10.65
CA MET A 70 -0.57 9.45 10.04
C MET A 70 0.71 10.28 9.89
N GLN A 71 1.88 9.64 9.96
CA GLN A 71 3.12 10.32 9.61
C GLN A 71 3.14 10.68 8.11
N VAL A 72 3.82 11.77 7.75
CA VAL A 72 3.81 12.30 6.37
C VAL A 72 4.28 11.26 5.36
N GLN A 73 5.35 10.52 5.68
CA GLN A 73 5.96 9.53 4.79
C GLN A 73 4.98 8.38 4.50
N ASN A 74 4.27 7.91 5.53
CA ASN A 74 3.26 6.87 5.39
C ASN A 74 2.08 7.39 4.55
N GLU A 75 1.64 8.62 4.77
CA GLU A 75 0.54 9.18 3.97
C GLU A 75 0.92 9.31 2.49
N LEU A 76 2.13 9.79 2.19
CA LEU A 76 2.65 9.87 0.82
C LEU A 76 2.77 8.49 0.18
N LEU A 77 3.22 7.48 0.94
CA LEU A 77 3.28 6.10 0.47
C LEU A 77 1.88 5.56 0.14
N LEU A 78 0.90 5.76 1.03
CA LEU A 78 -0.48 5.34 0.81
C LEU A 78 -1.06 5.98 -0.45
N ARG A 79 -0.89 7.31 -0.60
CA ARG A 79 -1.32 8.06 -1.78
C ARG A 79 -0.67 7.50 -3.05
N THR A 80 0.63 7.21 -3.01
CA THR A 80 1.39 6.68 -4.14
C THR A 80 0.89 5.29 -4.55
N ILE A 81 0.64 4.40 -3.59
CA ILE A 81 0.15 3.04 -3.84
C ILE A 81 -1.25 3.08 -4.47
N VAL A 82 -2.16 3.90 -3.92
CA VAL A 82 -3.50 4.07 -4.49
C VAL A 82 -3.44 4.65 -5.90
N ALA A 83 -2.64 5.71 -6.11
CA ALA A 83 -2.49 6.36 -7.41
C ALA A 83 -1.98 5.41 -8.50
N LYS A 84 -1.03 4.53 -8.15
CA LYS A 84 -0.45 3.56 -9.07
C LYS A 84 -1.36 2.36 -9.35
N GLY A 85 -2.37 2.11 -8.51
CA GLY A 85 -3.32 1.00 -8.68
C GLY A 85 -2.66 -0.40 -8.66
N GLN A 86 -1.42 -0.51 -8.18
CA GLN A 86 -0.65 -1.75 -8.25
C GLN A 86 -1.04 -2.67 -7.10
N LYS A 87 -1.83 -3.71 -7.41
CA LYS A 87 -1.84 -4.95 -6.64
C LYS A 87 -0.57 -5.72 -7.00
N ILE A 88 0.54 -5.49 -6.30
CA ILE A 88 1.70 -6.37 -6.44
C ILE A 88 1.33 -7.70 -5.78
N GLN A 89 1.10 -8.72 -6.61
CA GLN A 89 0.92 -10.10 -6.16
C GLN A 89 2.27 -10.62 -5.65
N ASP A 90 2.24 -11.47 -4.63
CA ASP A 90 3.42 -12.14 -4.05
C ASP A 90 4.51 -11.21 -3.46
N TYR A 91 4.21 -9.92 -3.27
CA TYR A 91 5.10 -8.96 -2.57
C TYR A 91 5.31 -9.31 -1.10
N GLU A 92 4.32 -9.92 -0.45
CA GLU A 92 4.35 -10.18 1.00
C GLU A 92 5.41 -11.21 1.38
N GLU A 93 5.56 -12.28 0.58
CA GLU A 93 6.59 -13.32 0.79
C GLU A 93 8.00 -12.72 0.69
N HIS A 94 8.20 -11.78 -0.24
CA HIS A 94 9.49 -11.11 -0.42
C HIS A 94 9.78 -10.05 0.66
N LEU A 95 8.78 -9.37 1.20
CA LEU A 95 8.96 -8.35 2.24
C LEU A 95 9.41 -8.93 3.58
N GLU A 96 8.87 -10.07 4.00
CA GLU A 96 9.28 -10.72 5.25
C GLU A 96 10.74 -11.17 5.16
N GLU A 97 11.16 -11.65 4.00
CA GLU A 97 12.57 -11.96 3.70
C GLU A 97 13.44 -10.69 3.72
N VAL A 98 13.01 -9.59 3.10
CA VAL A 98 13.76 -8.33 3.09
C VAL A 98 13.86 -7.70 4.48
N ALA A 99 12.77 -7.71 5.26
CA ALA A 99 12.73 -7.10 6.59
C ALA A 99 13.51 -7.91 7.65
N SER A 100 13.67 -9.22 7.44
CA SER A 100 14.45 -10.10 8.32
C SER A 100 15.94 -10.13 8.00
N LYS A 101 16.33 -9.71 6.78
CA LYS A 101 17.73 -9.60 6.39
C LYS A 101 18.34 -8.31 6.91
N GLU A 102 19.44 -8.44 7.66
CA GLU A 102 20.30 -7.29 7.91
C GLU A 102 20.97 -6.84 6.60
N PRO A 103 21.35 -5.55 6.48
CA PRO A 103 22.14 -5.10 5.34
C PRO A 103 23.44 -5.92 5.22
N CYS A 104 23.49 -6.89 4.30
CA CYS A 104 24.75 -7.56 3.94
C CYS A 104 25.60 -6.61 3.07
N GLY A 105 26.92 -6.81 3.05
CA GLY A 105 27.87 -5.96 2.31
C GLY A 105 27.57 -5.82 0.81
N LYS A 106 28.44 -5.15 0.05
CA LYS A 106 28.22 -4.88 -1.38
C LYS A 106 27.89 -6.16 -2.16
N SER A 107 26.61 -6.34 -2.51
CA SER A 107 26.18 -7.35 -3.46
C SER A 107 26.31 -6.79 -4.87
N PHE A 108 27.05 -7.50 -5.72
CA PHE A 108 27.08 -7.16 -7.14
C PHE A 108 25.79 -7.67 -7.79
N LEU A 109 24.90 -6.75 -8.15
CA LEU A 109 23.77 -7.06 -9.02
C LEU A 109 24.31 -7.31 -10.43
N SER A 110 24.26 -8.56 -10.88
CA SER A 110 24.56 -8.90 -12.27
C SER A 110 23.25 -9.09 -13.04
N MET A 111 23.13 -8.41 -14.18
CA MET A 111 22.01 -8.57 -15.10
C MET A 111 22.54 -9.00 -16.46
N PHE A 112 21.86 -9.94 -17.10
CA PHE A 112 22.18 -10.41 -18.44
C PHE A 112 20.92 -10.38 -19.31
N PHE A 113 21.10 -10.08 -20.59
CA PHE A 113 19.99 -9.98 -21.55
C PHE A 113 19.95 -11.25 -22.39
N GLU A 114 18.90 -12.05 -22.21
CA GLU A 114 18.74 -13.32 -22.92
C GLU A 114 17.25 -13.56 -23.24
N ARG A 115 16.95 -14.05 -24.45
CA ARG A 115 15.56 -14.28 -24.95
C ARG A 115 14.66 -13.06 -24.81
N GLU A 116 15.16 -11.89 -25.24
CA GLU A 116 14.45 -10.59 -25.17
C GLU A 116 14.03 -10.15 -23.76
N LYS A 117 14.61 -10.74 -22.72
CA LYS A 117 14.31 -10.39 -21.32
C LYS A 117 15.59 -10.17 -20.55
N TRP A 118 15.56 -9.17 -19.68
CA TRP A 118 16.59 -8.97 -18.67
C TRP A 118 16.39 -10.01 -17.56
N GLN A 119 17.45 -10.76 -17.27
CA GLN A 119 17.51 -11.72 -16.17
C GLN A 119 18.55 -11.23 -15.15
N SER A 120 18.29 -11.44 -13.86
CA SER A 120 19.23 -11.12 -12.79
C SER A 120 19.83 -12.40 -12.22
N ASN A 121 21.16 -12.45 -12.08
CA ASN A 121 21.81 -13.43 -11.22
C ASN A 121 22.15 -12.71 -9.90
N LEU A 122 21.30 -12.90 -8.89
CA LEU A 122 21.59 -12.50 -7.52
C LEU A 122 22.32 -13.68 -6.85
N PRO A 123 23.63 -13.60 -6.59
CA PRO A 123 24.25 -14.59 -5.72
C PRO A 123 23.55 -14.51 -4.36
N LEU A 124 23.10 -15.66 -3.85
CA LEU A 124 22.57 -15.75 -2.48
C LEU A 124 23.66 -15.25 -1.52
N CYS A 125 23.41 -14.13 -0.83
CA CYS A 125 24.30 -13.67 0.25
C CYS A 125 24.33 -14.82 1.29
N GLN A 126 25.46 -15.52 1.40
CA GLN A 126 25.69 -16.53 2.44
C GLN A 126 26.06 -15.80 3.73
N CYS A 127 25.06 -15.31 4.45
CA CYS A 127 25.21 -14.79 5.82
C CYS A 127 24.76 -15.87 6.80
#